data_AF-A0A9E6CYB1-F1
#
_entry.id   AF-A0A9E6CYB1-F1
#
_cell.length_a   1.000
_cell.length_b   1.000
_cell.length_c   1.000
_cell.angle_alpha   90.00
_cell.angle_beta   90.00
_cell.angle_gamma   90.00
#
_symmetry.space_group_name_H-M   'P 1'
#
loop_
_entity.id
_entity.type
_entity.pdbx_description
1 polymer ?
#
loop_
_entity_poly.entity_id
_entity_poly.type
_entity_poly.pdbx_seq_one_letter_code
_entity_poly.pdbx_strand_id
1 'polypeptide(L)'
;MAEQTGIPENLETPENELESCVICGEALDGVQETSCQMCGGKFHQPWSQDSVIPQCGRIGSHEDALAIVFLCDDCYYGRRP
;
A
#
# COMPACT_ATOMS: atom_id res chain seq x y z
N MET A 1 26.99 -25.70 -37.33
CA MET A 1 26.68 -24.38 -36.72
C MET A 1 26.11 -24.69 -35.34
N ALA A 2 26.87 -24.46 -34.28
CA ALA A 2 26.48 -24.86 -32.92
C ALA A 2 25.44 -23.87 -32.37
N GLU A 3 24.29 -24.41 -31.99
CA GLU A 3 23.21 -23.70 -31.30
C GLU A 3 23.68 -23.45 -29.85
N GLN A 4 23.94 -22.19 -29.52
CA GLN A 4 24.30 -21.79 -28.17
C GLN A 4 23.01 -21.58 -27.38
N THR A 5 22.62 -22.59 -26.59
CA THR A 5 21.61 -22.49 -25.55
C THR A 5 22.19 -21.70 -24.37
N GLY A 6 21.88 -20.41 -24.30
CA GLY A 6 22.16 -19.59 -23.13
C GLY A 6 20.84 -19.02 -22.60
N ILE A 7 20.22 -19.72 -21.65
CA ILE A 7 19.20 -19.13 -20.79
C ILE A 7 20.01 -18.43 -19.70
N PRO A 8 19.93 -17.10 -19.51
CA PRO A 8 20.65 -16.48 -18.40
C PRO A 8 20.06 -17.00 -17.08
N GLU A 9 20.88 -17.73 -16.31
CA GLU A 9 20.60 -18.28 -14.97
C GLU A 9 20.58 -17.20 -13.87
N ASN A 10 19.93 -16.07 -14.13
CA ASN A 10 19.76 -15.03 -13.12
C ASN A 10 18.54 -14.15 -13.46
N LEU A 11 17.35 -14.76 -13.50
CA LEU A 11 16.13 -14.03 -13.23
C LEU A 11 15.74 -14.32 -11.78
N GLU A 12 16.53 -13.77 -10.86
CA GLU A 12 16.03 -13.48 -9.52
C GLU A 12 14.89 -12.49 -9.77
N THR A 13 13.67 -13.00 -9.97
CA THR A 13 12.48 -12.19 -9.77
C THR A 13 12.65 -11.67 -8.36
N PRO A 14 12.77 -10.36 -8.12
CA PRO A 14 12.71 -9.89 -6.75
C PRO A 14 11.39 -10.46 -6.25
N GLU A 15 11.48 -11.35 -5.28
CA GLU A 15 10.42 -11.54 -4.32
C GLU A 15 10.19 -10.13 -3.79
N ASN A 16 9.29 -9.42 -4.47
CA ASN A 16 8.98 -8.04 -4.21
C ASN A 16 8.52 -8.08 -2.77
N GLU A 17 9.38 -7.63 -1.83
CA GLU A 17 9.07 -7.64 -0.40
C GLU A 17 7.80 -6.81 -0.26
N LEU A 18 6.66 -7.49 -0.30
CA LEU A 18 5.36 -6.84 -0.31
C LEU A 18 5.30 -6.05 0.98
N GLU A 19 5.21 -4.73 0.85
CA GLU A 19 5.16 -3.85 1.99
C GLU A 19 3.99 -4.26 2.89
N SER A 20 4.15 -4.13 4.20
CA SER A 20 3.13 -4.51 5.16
C SER A 20 2.26 -3.31 5.54
N CYS A 21 0.98 -3.56 5.75
CA CYS A 21 0.04 -2.56 6.21
C CYS A 21 0.38 -2.13 7.64
N VAL A 22 0.55 -0.83 7.88
CA VAL A 22 0.91 -0.30 9.20
C VAL A 22 -0.20 -0.41 10.25
N ILE A 23 -1.40 -0.85 9.87
CA ILE A 23 -2.55 -1.00 10.77
C ILE A 23 -2.82 -2.46 11.12
N CYS A 24 -2.88 -3.36 10.12
CA CYS A 24 -3.18 -4.77 10.36
C CYS A 24 -1.96 -5.70 10.29
N GLY A 25 -0.82 -5.23 9.78
CA GLY A 25 0.40 -6.03 9.62
C GLY A 25 0.40 -6.98 8.41
N GLU A 26 -0.75 -7.19 7.77
CA GLU A 26 -0.87 -8.05 6.58
C GLU A 26 -0.17 -7.43 5.36
N ALA A 27 0.25 -8.28 4.43
CA ALA A 27 0.88 -7.86 3.19
C ALA A 27 -0.07 -6.98 2.35
N LEU A 28 0.50 -5.96 1.72
CA LEU A 28 -0.20 -5.15 0.74
C LEU A 28 -0.07 -5.79 -0.65
N ASP A 29 -1.03 -5.53 -1.53
CA ASP A 29 -1.13 -6.15 -2.84
C ASP A 29 -0.51 -5.28 -3.98
N GLY A 30 0.02 -4.10 -3.66
CA GLY A 30 0.56 -3.14 -4.62
C GLY A 30 -0.51 -2.37 -5.41
N VAL A 31 -1.80 -2.64 -5.20
CA VAL A 31 -2.91 -2.09 -6.00
C VAL A 31 -3.95 -1.39 -5.13
N GLN A 32 -4.46 -2.06 -4.11
CA GLN A 32 -5.48 -1.57 -3.17
C GLN A 32 -4.82 -1.06 -1.88
N GLU A 33 -3.82 -0.20 -2.06
CA GLU A 33 -3.01 0.39 -1.01
C GLU A 33 -2.77 1.89 -1.25
N THR A 34 -2.45 2.62 -0.20
CA THR A 34 -1.94 3.99 -0.29
C THR A 34 -1.04 4.33 0.91
N SER A 35 -0.47 5.53 0.92
CA SER A 35 0.43 6.01 1.98
C SER A 35 -0.25 7.08 2.84
N CYS A 36 -0.15 6.93 4.16
CA CYS A 36 -0.65 7.91 5.11
C CYS A 36 0.15 9.22 5.02
N GLN A 37 -0.53 10.32 4.75
CA GLN A 37 0.10 11.64 4.60
C GLN A 37 0.68 12.19 5.91
N MET A 38 0.27 11.66 7.08
CA MET A 38 0.82 12.09 8.36
C MET A 38 2.05 11.29 8.79
N CYS A 39 1.99 9.95 8.68
CA CYS A 39 3.06 9.09 9.22
C CYS A 39 3.94 8.42 8.16
N GLY A 40 3.62 8.56 6.87
CA GLY A 40 4.33 7.91 5.77
C GLY A 40 4.06 6.40 5.62
N GLY A 41 3.39 5.77 6.58
CA GLY A 41 3.10 4.34 6.56
C GLY A 41 2.08 3.95 5.49
N LYS A 42 2.29 2.80 4.84
CA LYS A 42 1.35 2.24 3.87
C LYS A 42 0.21 1.46 4.52
N PHE A 43 -0.98 1.51 3.93
CA PHE A 43 -2.16 0.82 4.45
C PHE A 43 -3.12 0.39 3.34
N HIS A 44 -3.97 -0.60 3.61
CA HIS A 44 -5.01 -1.07 2.69
C HIS A 44 -6.10 -0.01 2.46
N GLN A 45 -6.32 0.35 1.20
CA GLN A 45 -7.33 1.31 0.77
C GLN A 45 -8.08 0.73 -0.45
N PRO A 46 -9.26 0.13 -0.25
CA PRO A 46 -10.07 -0.35 -1.35
C PRO A 46 -10.58 0.83 -2.20
N TRP A 47 -10.52 0.67 -3.52
CA TRP A 47 -10.97 1.66 -4.51
C TRP A 47 -12.40 1.41 -5.03
N SER A 48 -12.99 0.28 -4.62
CA SER A 48 -14.33 -0.16 -5.01
C SER A 48 -15.08 -0.67 -3.80
N GLN A 49 -16.40 -0.47 -3.76
CA GLN A 49 -17.25 -0.92 -2.65
C GLN A 49 -17.29 -2.45 -2.51
N ASP A 50 -17.12 -3.18 -3.62
CA ASP A 50 -17.15 -4.65 -3.64
C ASP A 50 -15.77 -5.29 -3.39
N SER A 51 -14.78 -4.50 -2.97
CA SER A 51 -13.45 -5.04 -2.67
C SER A 51 -13.49 -5.94 -1.43
N VAL A 52 -12.76 -7.05 -1.51
CA VAL A 52 -12.49 -7.94 -0.37
C VAL A 52 -11.30 -7.48 0.49
N ILE A 53 -10.55 -6.48 0.02
CA ILE A 53 -9.42 -5.90 0.73
C ILE A 53 -9.95 -5.03 1.87
N PRO A 54 -9.46 -5.21 3.11
CA PRO A 54 -9.92 -4.42 4.23
C PRO A 54 -9.63 -2.93 4.01
N GLN A 55 -10.49 -2.07 4.56
CA GLN A 55 -10.20 -0.65 4.64
C GLN A 55 -9.48 -0.34 5.96
N CYS A 56 -8.19 -0.03 5.88
CA CYS A 56 -7.32 0.26 7.04
C CYS A 56 -7.03 1.76 7.21
N GLY A 57 -7.83 2.61 6.57
CA GLY A 57 -7.69 4.06 6.67
C GLY A 57 -8.89 4.80 6.13
N ARG A 58 -8.75 6.13 6.10
CA ARG A 58 -9.82 7.06 5.77
C ARG A 58 -9.32 8.18 4.90
N ILE A 59 -10.25 8.65 4.08
CA ILE A 59 -10.09 9.86 3.30
C ILE A 59 -10.59 11.02 4.16
N GLY A 60 -9.68 11.90 4.55
CA GLY A 60 -9.99 13.17 5.19
C GLY A 60 -10.05 14.30 4.18
N SER A 61 -10.79 15.34 4.50
CA SER A 61 -10.70 16.64 3.84
C SER A 61 -10.72 17.74 4.90
N HIS A 62 -10.02 18.83 4.63
CA HIS A 62 -10.09 20.03 5.45
C HIS A 62 -10.83 21.12 4.66
N GLU A 63 -11.84 21.73 5.28
CA GLU A 63 -12.73 22.70 4.61
C GLU A 63 -11.96 23.86 3.97
N ASP A 64 -10.93 24.36 4.66
CA ASP A 64 -10.10 25.45 4.15
C ASP A 64 -9.02 25.02 3.15
N ALA A 65 -8.59 23.74 3.17
CA ALA A 65 -7.46 23.30 2.36
C ALA A 65 -7.86 22.88 0.95
N LEU A 66 -9.17 22.67 0.70
CA LEU A 66 -9.71 22.14 -0.56
C LEU A 66 -8.94 20.91 -1.07
N ALA A 67 -8.44 20.09 -0.13
CA ALA A 67 -7.56 18.97 -0.40
C ALA A 67 -8.14 17.69 0.20
N ILE A 68 -7.85 16.59 -0.48
CA ILE A 68 -8.16 15.24 -0.04
C ILE A 68 -6.87 14.63 0.51
N VAL A 69 -6.91 14.10 1.72
CA VAL A 69 -5.76 13.46 2.38
C VAL A 69 -6.09 12.02 2.74
N PHE A 70 -5.12 11.13 2.53
CA PHE A 70 -5.20 9.74 2.94
C PHE A 70 -4.55 9.56 4.31
N LEU A 71 -5.31 9.03 5.26
CA LEU A 71 -4.87 8.83 6.64
C LEU A 71 -5.08 7.37 7.03
N CYS A 72 -4.07 6.71 7.61
CA CYS A 72 -4.31 5.42 8.27
C CYS A 72 -5.19 5.63 9.51
N ASP A 73 -5.89 4.59 9.97
CA ASP A 73 -6.84 4.71 11.07
C ASP A 73 -6.19 5.29 12.35
N ASP A 74 -4.95 4.92 12.67
CA ASP A 74 -4.27 5.45 13.85
C ASP A 74 -4.02 6.95 13.77
N CYS A 75 -3.61 7.47 12.61
CA CYS A 75 -3.43 8.92 12.42
C CYS A 75 -4.77 9.64 12.37
N TYR A 76 -5.79 9.05 11.75
CA TYR A 76 -7.14 9.62 11.71
C TYR A 76 -7.76 9.76 13.10
N TYR A 77 -7.60 8.74 13.96
CA TYR A 77 -8.14 8.74 15.32
C TYR A 77 -7.22 9.36 16.37
N GLY A 78 -6.04 9.86 15.97
CA GLY A 78 -5.07 10.44 16.90
C GLY A 78 -4.53 9.43 17.93
N ARG A 79 -4.35 8.17 17.53
CA ARG A 79 -3.85 7.08 18.38
C ARG A 79 -2.32 6.91 18.35
N ARG A 80 -1.64 7.59 17.42
CA ARG A 80 -0.17 7.64 17.43
C ARG A 80 0.33 8.62 18.50
N PRO A 81 1.39 8.27 19.24
CA PRO A 81 2.03 9.14 20.22
C PRO A 81 2.67 10.38 19.57
#